data_AF-A0A3B0ULS6-F1
#
_entry.id   AF-A0A3B0ULS6-F1
#
_cell.length_a   1.000
_cell.length_b   1.000
_cell.length_c   1.000
_cell.angle_alpha   90.00
_cell.angle_beta   90.00
_cell.angle_gamma   90.00
#
_symmetry.space_group_name_H-M   'P 1'
#
loop_
_entity.id
_entity.type
_entity.pdbx_description
1 polymer ?
#
loop_
_entity_poly.entity_id
_entity_poly.type
_entity_poly.pdbx_seq_one_letter_code
_entity_poly.pdbx_strand_id
1 'polypeptide(L)'
;LLSSERPLGLNNDELEQYEILLEDQAFPFEEKAIEFFEVNLSYIKDGLYDSWIQKSRHQLMILFPAKYQRQAKTDAYINVLH
;
A
#
# COMPACT_ATOMS: atom_id res chain seq x y z
N LEU A 1 -3.32 12.94 8.42
CA LEU A 1 -4.13 13.63 7.39
C LEU A 1 -5.51 12.99 7.29
N LEU A 2 -5.62 11.71 6.95
CA LEU A 2 -6.93 11.05 6.83
C LEU A 2 -7.79 11.11 8.11
N SER A 3 -7.17 11.04 9.30
CA SER A 3 -7.87 11.15 10.59
C SER A 3 -8.06 12.59 11.10
N SER A 4 -7.88 13.61 10.26
CA SER A 4 -8.07 15.01 10.68
C SER A 4 -9.53 15.33 10.95
N GLU A 5 -9.78 16.38 11.72
CA GLU A 5 -11.13 16.88 11.95
C GLU A 5 -11.81 17.28 10.63
N ARG A 6 -13.13 17.08 10.57
CA ARG A 6 -13.97 17.45 9.42
C ARG A 6 -14.68 18.78 9.69
N PRO A 7 -14.78 19.68 8.70
CA PRO A 7 -15.54 20.91 8.86
C PRO A 7 -16.98 20.64 9.30
N LEU A 8 -17.46 21.43 10.26
CA LEU A 8 -18.85 21.34 10.73
C LEU A 8 -19.80 21.94 9.69
N GLY A 9 -21.00 21.35 9.56
CA GLY A 9 -22.08 21.89 8.74
C GLY A 9 -22.06 21.47 7.26
N LEU A 10 -21.17 20.55 6.87
CA LEU A 10 -21.21 19.94 5.55
C LEU A 10 -22.42 19.00 5.44
N ASN A 11 -23.09 19.03 4.29
CA ASN A 11 -24.01 17.96 3.93
C ASN A 11 -23.25 16.70 3.47
N ASN A 12 -23.97 15.61 3.16
CA ASN A 12 -23.34 14.33 2.81
C ASN A 12 -22.46 14.42 1.56
N ASP A 13 -22.92 15.09 0.50
CA ASP A 13 -22.18 15.21 -0.76
C ASP A 13 -20.92 16.06 -0.56
N GLU A 14 -21.02 17.15 0.21
CA GLU A 14 -19.88 18.01 0.54
C GLU A 14 -18.84 17.29 1.42
N LEU A 15 -19.29 16.44 2.35
CA LEU A 15 -18.40 15.63 3.17
C LEU A 15 -17.62 14.63 2.31
N GLU A 16 -18.29 13.97 1.37
CA GLU A 16 -17.63 13.05 0.42
C GLU A 16 -16.57 13.77 -0.42
N GLN A 17 -16.88 14.95 -0.95
CA GLN A 17 -15.89 15.74 -1.69
C GLN A 17 -14.70 16.16 -0.82
N TYR A 18 -14.94 16.47 0.46
CA TYR A 18 -13.87 16.80 1.39
C TYR A 18 -12.97 15.59 1.70
N GLU A 19 -13.54 14.39 1.84
CA GLU A 19 -12.78 13.15 1.99
C GLU A 19 -11.85 12.93 0.79
N ILE A 20 -12.36 13.07 -0.44
CA ILE A 20 -11.56 12.95 -1.67
C ILE A 20 -10.39 13.94 -1.67
N LEU A 21 -10.64 15.21 -1.34
CA LEU A 21 -9.58 16.23 -1.27
C LEU A 21 -8.50 15.90 -0.23
N LEU A 22 -8.87 15.21 0.85
CA LEU A 22 -7.91 14.78 1.87
C LEU A 22 -7.15 13.52 1.45
N GLU A 23 -7.79 12.61 0.73
CA GLU A 23 -7.12 11.48 0.10
C GLU A 23 -6.07 11.97 -0.91
N ASP A 24 -6.44 12.90 -1.78
CA ASP A 24 -5.53 13.52 -2.75
C ASP A 24 -4.33 14.20 -2.07
N GLN A 25 -4.56 14.86 -0.93
CA GLN A 25 -3.48 15.46 -0.14
C GLN A 25 -2.61 14.43 0.57
N ALA A 26 -3.18 13.29 0.98
CA ALA A 26 -2.46 12.21 1.64
C ALA A 26 -1.64 11.37 0.63
N PHE A 27 -2.09 11.27 -0.62
CA PHE A 27 -1.50 10.41 -1.65
C PHE A 27 0.01 10.63 -1.86
N PRO A 28 0.56 11.86 -1.94
CA PRO A 28 1.99 12.08 -2.07
C PRO A 28 2.83 11.56 -0.89
N PHE A 29 2.24 11.45 0.30
CA PHE A 29 2.90 10.87 1.46
C PHE A 29 2.91 9.34 1.38
N GLU A 30 1.81 8.76 0.92
CA GLU A 30 1.72 7.32 0.66
C GLU A 30 2.73 6.88 -0.40
N GLU A 31 2.81 7.58 -1.53
CA GLU A 31 3.77 7.28 -2.60
C GLU A 31 5.22 7.30 -2.09
N LYS A 32 5.60 8.35 -1.34
CA LYS A 32 6.95 8.46 -0.76
C LYS A 32 7.24 7.37 0.26
N ALA A 33 6.23 6.98 1.06
CA ALA A 33 6.38 5.89 2.01
C ALA A 33 6.62 4.56 1.29
N ILE A 34 5.86 4.28 0.22
CA ILE A 34 6.04 3.12 -0.64
C ILE A 34 7.45 3.12 -1.22
N GLU A 35 7.88 4.21 -1.88
CA GLU A 35 9.22 4.33 -2.46
C GLU A 35 10.32 4.04 -1.42
N PHE A 36 10.22 4.67 -0.25
CA PHE A 36 11.18 4.46 0.83
C PHE A 36 11.26 3.00 1.28
N PHE A 37 10.12 2.34 1.49
CA PHE A 37 10.11 0.94 1.89
C PHE A 37 10.59 0.03 0.76
N GLU A 38 10.34 0.34 -0.51
CA GLU A 38 10.86 -0.39 -1.66
C GLU A 38 12.38 -0.32 -1.75
N VAL A 39 12.96 0.85 -1.48
CA VAL A 39 14.43 1.02 -1.37
C VAL A 39 14.97 0.12 -0.26
N ASN A 40 14.35 0.10 0.92
CA ASN A 40 14.79 -0.78 2.01
C ASN A 40 14.72 -2.27 1.63
N LEU A 41 13.69 -2.70 0.91
CA LEU A 41 13.57 -4.07 0.43
C LEU A 41 14.61 -4.43 -0.63
N SER A 42 15.13 -3.45 -1.36
CA SER A 42 16.13 -3.69 -2.40
C SER A 42 17.45 -4.25 -1.84
N TYR A 43 17.82 -3.87 -0.61
CA TYR A 43 19.03 -4.34 0.09
C TYR A 43 19.03 -5.84 0.43
N ILE A 44 17.88 -6.51 0.32
CA ILE A 44 17.82 -7.98 0.46
C ILE A 44 18.74 -8.66 -0.57
N LYS A 45 18.89 -8.05 -1.75
CA LYS A 45 19.77 -8.54 -2.82
C LYS A 45 21.24 -8.51 -2.42
N ASP A 46 21.61 -7.63 -1.50
CA ASP A 46 22.96 -7.46 -0.98
C ASP A 46 23.23 -8.34 0.25
N GLY A 47 22.28 -9.24 0.60
CA GLY A 47 22.38 -10.15 1.73
C GLY A 47 22.01 -9.53 3.08
N LEU A 48 21.51 -8.29 3.09
CA LEU A 48 21.07 -7.62 4.31
C LEU A 48 19.60 -7.96 4.59
N TYR A 49 19.32 -8.53 5.76
CA TYR A 49 17.95 -8.77 6.23
C TYR A 49 17.86 -8.56 7.74
N ASP A 50 17.44 -7.37 8.14
CA ASP A 50 17.32 -6.99 9.54
C ASP A 50 15.85 -6.71 9.94
N SER A 51 15.67 -6.19 11.15
CA SER A 51 14.33 -5.85 11.66
C SER A 51 13.66 -4.69 10.90
N TRP A 52 14.43 -3.79 10.27
CA TRP A 52 13.90 -2.64 9.54
C TRP A 52 13.41 -3.03 8.16
N ILE A 53 14.11 -3.95 7.49
CA ILE A 53 13.66 -4.55 6.24
C ILE A 53 12.37 -5.34 6.45
N GLN A 54 12.27 -6.09 7.55
CA GLN A 54 11.04 -6.80 7.93
C GLN A 54 9.86 -5.85 8.14
N LYS A 55 10.07 -4.76 8.89
CA LYS A 55 9.05 -3.72 9.11
C LYS A 55 8.65 -3.05 7.80
N SER A 56 9.61 -2.73 6.94
CA SER A 56 9.36 -2.13 5.63
C SER A 56 8.48 -3.03 4.76
N ARG A 57 8.75 -4.35 4.76
CA ARG A 57 7.93 -5.33 4.05
C ARG A 57 6.51 -5.37 4.60
N HIS A 58 6.35 -5.34 5.91
CA HIS A 58 5.04 -5.29 6.54
C HIS A 58 4.25 -4.03 6.15
N GLN A 59 4.90 -2.87 6.13
CA GLN A 59 4.26 -1.63 5.69
C GLN A 59 3.85 -1.68 4.22
N LEU A 60 4.69 -2.21 3.33
CA LEU A 60 4.33 -2.38 1.90
C LEU A 60 3.14 -3.32 1.69
N MET A 61 2.98 -4.34 2.54
CA MET A 61 1.79 -5.20 2.52
C MET A 61 0.51 -4.47 2.90
N ILE A 62 0.60 -3.41 3.70
CA ILE A 62 -0.54 -2.57 4.11
C ILE A 62 -0.83 -1.50 3.05
N LEU A 63 0.20 -0.79 2.61
CA LEU A 63 0.09 0.34 1.68
C LEU A 63 -0.17 -0.12 0.24
N PHE A 64 0.40 -1.25 -0.19
CA PHE A 64 0.24 -1.74 -1.56
C PHE A 64 -0.04 -3.25 -1.61
N PRO A 65 -1.18 -3.71 -1.04
CA PRO A 65 -1.50 -5.13 -0.90
C PRO A 65 -1.61 -5.85 -2.26
N ALA A 66 -2.09 -5.16 -3.31
CA ALA A 66 -2.18 -5.73 -4.65
C ALA A 66 -0.82 -6.18 -5.21
N LYS A 67 0.28 -5.55 -4.78
CA LYS A 67 1.66 -5.92 -5.16
C LYS A 67 2.30 -6.87 -4.15
N TYR A 68 2.15 -6.59 -2.84
CA TYR A 68 2.91 -7.27 -1.78
C TYR A 68 2.16 -8.37 -1.02
N GLN A 69 0.84 -8.45 -1.15
CA GLN A 69 0.00 -9.55 -0.64
C GLN A 69 -0.63 -10.38 -1.77
N ARG A 70 -0.14 -10.25 -3.00
CA ARG A 70 -0.69 -10.99 -4.14
C ARG A 70 -0.48 -12.49 -3.94
N GLN A 71 -1.57 -13.23 -3.82
CA GLN A 71 -1.53 -14.69 -3.87
C GLN A 71 -1.18 -15.15 -5.28
N ALA A 72 -0.25 -16.10 -5.39
CA ALA A 72 0.03 -16.74 -6.66
C ALA A 72 -1.25 -17.45 -7.15
N LYS A 73 -1.71 -17.13 -8.36
CA LYS A 73 -2.73 -17.94 -9.02
C LYS A 73 -2.06 -19.24 -9.44
N THR A 74 -2.32 -20.32 -8.71
CA THR A 74 -1.99 -21.67 -9.20
C THR A 74 -3.07 -22.03 -10.21
N ASP A 75 -2.83 -21.75 -11.49
CA ASP A 75 -3.64 -22.38 -12.53
C ASP A 75 -3.40 -23.89 -12.39
N ALA A 76 -4.46 -24.64 -12.09
CA ALA A 76 -4.39 -26.09 -12.09
C ALA A 76 -4.07 -26.51 -13.51
N TYR A 77 -2.81 -26.88 -13.77
CA TYR A 77 -2.40 -27.55 -15.00
C TYR A 77 -3.21 -28.85 -15.10
N ILE A 78 -4.34 -28.82 -15.79
CA ILE A 78 -5.02 -30.04 -16.22
C ILE A 78 -4.17 -30.59 -17.36
N ASN A 79 -3.27 -31.53 -17.02
CA ASN A 79 -2.65 -32.39 -18.01
C ASN A 79 -3.75 -33.27 -18.61
N VAL A 80 -4.36 -32.82 -19.71
CA VAL A 80 -5.08 -33.72 -20.61
C VAL A 80 -4.02 -34.35 -21.50
N LEU A 81 -3.47 -35.47 -21.03
CA LEU A 81 -2.69 -36.36 -21.88
C LEU A 81 -3.67 -37.02 -22.88
N HIS A 82 -3.44 -36.78 -24.17
CA HIS A 82 -4.05 -37.49 -25.29
C HIS A 82 -3.14 -38.64 -25.73
#